data_AF-A0ABD6B570-F1
#
_entry.id   AF-A0ABD6B570-F1
#
_cell.length_a   1.000
_cell.length_b   1.000
_cell.length_c   1.000
_cell.angle_alpha   90.00
_cell.angle_beta   90.00
_cell.angle_gamma   90.00
#
_symmetry.space_group_name_H-M   'P 1'
#
loop_
_entity.id
_entity.type
_entity.pdbx_description
1 polymer ?
#
loop_
_entity_poly.entity_id
_entity_poly.type
_entity_poly.pdbx_seq_one_letter_code
_entity_poly.pdbx_strand_id
1 'polypeptide(L)' 'DDVKAAGIGGVHVRVRGPGGNDTKSPGPGAQATIRALARAGLEIGRIEDVTPLPHDGTRAPKKNRL' A
#
# COMPACT_ATOMS: atom_id res chain seq x y z
N ASP A 1 -5.09 11.99 -15.78
CA ASP A 1 -6.30 12.83 -15.92
C ASP A 1 -7.60 12.02 -16.02
N ASP A 2 -7.50 10.72 -16.28
CA ASP A 2 -8.64 9.83 -16.51
C ASP A 2 -9.58 9.69 -15.29
N VAL A 3 -9.04 9.72 -14.07
CA VAL A 3 -9.83 9.60 -12.83
C VAL A 3 -10.76 10.81 -12.63
N LYS A 4 -10.32 12.01 -13.02
CA LYS A 4 -11.16 13.20 -12.99
C LYS A 4 -12.21 13.19 -14.11
N ALA A 5 -11.85 12.69 -15.29
CA ALA A 5 -12.78 12.50 -16.39
C ALA A 5 -13.89 11.48 -16.05
N ALA A 6 -13.57 10.48 -15.21
CA ALA A 6 -14.53 9.53 -14.67
C ALA A 6 -15.41 10.10 -13.53
N GLY A 7 -15.22 11.37 -13.14
CA GLY A 7 -16.03 12.03 -12.10
C GLY A 7 -15.73 11.58 -10.67
N ILE A 8 -14.59 10.92 -10.43
CA ILE A 8 -14.23 10.44 -9.09
C ILE A 8 -13.59 11.59 -8.31
N GLY A 9 -14.31 12.09 -7.28
CA GLY A 9 -13.86 13.18 -6.42
C GLY A 9 -12.89 12.76 -5.31
N GLY A 10 -12.93 11.50 -4.88
CA GLY A 10 -12.11 11.02 -3.76
C GLY A 10 -11.95 9.51 -3.72
N VAL A 11 -10.94 9.06 -2.98
CA VAL A 11 -10.54 7.65 -2.88
C VAL A 11 -10.24 7.24 -1.43
N HIS A 12 -10.60 6.01 -1.09
CA HIS A 12 -10.10 5.32 0.10
C HIS A 12 -8.86 4.52 -0.28
N VAL A 13 -7.78 4.66 0.50
CA VAL A 13 -6.48 4.08 0.17
C VAL A 13 -6.25 2.85 1.04
N ARG A 14 -6.07 1.70 0.40
CA ARG A 14 -5.67 0.46 1.08
C ARG A 14 -4.24 0.13 0.65
N VAL A 15 -3.28 0.33 1.55
CA VAL A 15 -1.86 0.08 1.28
C VAL A 15 -1.58 -1.39 1.55
N ARG A 16 -0.91 -2.09 0.63
CA ARG A 16 -0.58 -3.51 0.78
C ARG A 16 0.91 -3.74 0.56
N GLY A 17 1.59 -4.21 1.59
CA GLY A 17 2.92 -4.82 1.50
C GLY A 17 2.85 -6.31 1.17
N PRO A 18 4.01 -6.97 0.98
CA PRO A 18 4.09 -8.41 0.71
C PRO A 18 3.43 -9.26 1.81
N GLY A 19 3.81 -9.01 3.07
CA GLY A 19 3.25 -9.69 4.24
C GLY A 19 3.60 -11.18 4.31
N GLY A 20 2.85 -11.95 5.09
CA GLY A 20 3.08 -13.38 5.27
C GLY A 20 4.46 -13.66 5.88
N ASN A 21 5.27 -14.46 5.19
CA ASN A 21 6.62 -14.80 5.63
C ASN A 21 7.68 -13.80 5.15
N ASP A 22 7.28 -12.87 4.28
CA ASP A 22 8.15 -11.82 3.74
C ASP A 22 8.07 -10.55 4.60
N THR A 23 8.56 -9.43 4.07
CA THR A 23 8.53 -8.13 4.75
C THR A 23 7.09 -7.65 4.95
N LYS A 24 6.77 -7.27 6.19
CA LYS A 24 5.46 -6.76 6.60
C LYS A 24 5.31 -5.26 6.40
N SER A 25 6.40 -4.57 6.13
CA SER A 25 6.40 -3.14 5.87
C SER A 25 6.06 -2.87 4.39
N PRO A 26 5.07 -2.02 4.10
CA PRO A 26 4.89 -1.52 2.75
C PRO A 26 6.14 -0.76 2.29
N GLY A 27 6.48 -0.89 1.01
CA GLY A 27 7.69 -0.28 0.44
C GLY A 27 7.65 1.27 0.45
N PRO A 28 8.79 1.93 0.19
CA PRO A 28 8.91 3.39 0.25
C PRO A 28 7.97 4.12 -0.73
N GLY A 29 7.57 3.46 -1.82
CA GLY A 29 6.62 3.99 -2.79
C GLY A 29 5.22 4.25 -2.24
N ALA A 30 4.80 3.56 -1.17
CA ALA A 30 3.45 3.70 -0.62
C ALA A 30 3.12 5.14 -0.20
N GLN A 31 4.02 5.76 0.56
CA GLN A 31 3.85 7.15 1.00
C GLN A 31 3.99 8.15 -0.15
N ALA A 32 4.86 7.87 -1.12
CA ALA A 32 5.02 8.72 -2.30
C ALA A 32 3.73 8.77 -3.13
N THR A 33 3.07 7.62 -3.35
CA THR A 33 1.82 7.54 -4.10
C THR A 33 0.68 8.27 -3.40
N ILE A 34 0.53 8.09 -2.08
CA ILE A 34 -0.51 8.81 -1.29
C ILE A 34 -0.36 10.32 -1.46
N ARG A 35 0.87 10.83 -1.33
CA ARG A 35 1.16 12.26 -1.51
C ARG A 35 0.88 12.74 -2.93
N ALA A 36 1.18 11.91 -3.94
CA ALA A 36 0.91 12.24 -5.34
C ALA A 36 -0.60 12.34 -5.61
N LEU A 37 -1.42 11.44 -5.06
CA LEU A 37 -2.88 11.47 -5.20
C LEU A 37 -3.49 12.71 -4.55
N ALA A 38 -3.02 13.09 -3.36
CA ALA A 38 -3.45 14.33 -2.71
C ALA A 38 -3.09 15.57 -3.56
N ARG A 39 -1.87 15.62 -4.12
CA ARG A 39 -1.43 16.71 -5.01
C ARG A 39 -2.19 16.74 -6.34
N ALA A 40 -2.63 15.59 -6.82
CA ALA A 40 -3.49 15.50 -8.00
C ALA A 40 -4.90 16.08 -7.75
N GLY A 41 -5.25 16.42 -6.50
CA GLY A 41 -6.52 17.02 -6.13
C GLY A 41 -7.65 16.01 -5.92
N LEU A 42 -7.31 14.76 -5.58
CA LEU A 42 -8.28 13.77 -5.11
C LEU A 42 -8.41 13.88 -3.59
N GLU A 43 -9.64 13.85 -3.08
CA GLU A 43 -9.87 13.78 -1.65
C GLU A 43 -9.50 12.39 -1.12
N ILE A 44 -8.59 12.36 -0.14
CA ILE A 44 -8.18 11.11 0.51
C ILE A 44 -9.04 10.91 1.75
N GLY A 45 -9.82 9.83 1.77
CA GLY A 45 -10.58 9.42 2.94
C GLY A 45 -9.75 8.54 3.87
N ARG A 46 -10.27 7.35 4.18
CA ARG A 46 -9.56 6.36 5.02
C ARG A 46 -8.30 5.83 4.35
N ILE A 47 -7.25 5.70 5.16
CA ILE A 47 -6.00 5.04 4.79
C ILE A 47 -5.83 3.83 5.72
N GLU A 48 -5.79 2.64 5.14
CA GLU A 48 -5.69 1.38 5.89
C GLU A 48 -4.51 0.56 5.35
N ASP A 49 -3.68 0.03 6.26
CA ASP A 49 -2.69 -0.99 5.90
C ASP A 49 -3.35 -2.37 5.92
N VAL A 50 -3.35 -3.03 4.77
CA VAL A 50 -3.96 -4.35 4.56
C VAL A 50 -2.90 -5.41 4.28
N THR A 51 -1.67 -5.18 4.71
CA THR A 51 -0.59 -6.16 4.61
C THR A 51 -0.97 -7.43 5.38
N PRO A 52 -0.96 -8.62 4.74
CA PRO A 52 -1.44 -9.84 5.37
C PRO A 52 -0.52 -10.25 6.51
N LEU A 53 -1.08 -10.34 7.73
CA LEU A 53 -0.41 -10.87 8.91
C LEU A 53 -0.92 -12.30 9.17
N PRO A 54 -0.06 -13.33 9.10
CA PRO A 54 -0.49 -14.70 9.37
C PRO A 54 -0.62 -14.92 10.89
N HIS A 55 -1.64 -15.68 11.32
CA HIS A 55 -1.75 -16.15 12.71
C HIS A 55 -0.62 -17.13 13.05
N ASP A 56 -0.34 -18.06 12.13
CA ASP A 56 0.84 -18.93 12.11
C ASP A 56 1.55 -18.80 10.75
N GLY A 57 2.86 -18.50 10.76
CA GLY A 57 3.66 -18.31 9.54
C GLY A 57 4.43 -19.57 9.14
N THR A 58 4.75 -19.72 7.85
CA THR A 58 5.72 -20.73 7.42
C THR A 58 7.15 -20.18 7.55
N ARG A 59 8.17 -21.05 7.42
CA ARG A 59 9.56 -20.64 7.58
C ARG A 59 9.90 -19.51 6.58
N ALA A 60 10.39 -18.38 7.08
CA ALA A 60 10.85 -17.28 6.24
C ALA A 60 11.93 -17.76 5.25
N PRO A 61 11.93 -17.22 4.00
CA PRO A 61 12.94 -17.58 3.02
C PRO A 61 14.34 -17.30 3.56
N LYS A 62 15.30 -18.18 3.21
CA LYS A 62 16.68 -18.04 3.66
C LYS A 62 17.22 -16.70 3.19
N LYS A 63 17.69 -15.87 4.14
CA LYS A 63 18.38 -14.63 3.80
C LYS A 63 19.60 -14.97 2.94
N ASN A 64 19.70 -14.36 1.76
CA ASN A 64 20.92 -14.47 0.96
C ASN A 64 22.06 -13.98 1.85
N ARG A 65 23.09 -14.82 2.05
CA ARG A 65 24.31 -14.40 2.72
C ARG A 65 24.97 -13.41 1.76
N LEU A 66 24.90 -12.12 2.09
CA LEU A 66 25.79 -11.12 1.52
C LEU A 66 27.23 -11.55 1.80
#